data_AF-A0A3M0WJQ8-F1
#
_entry.id   AF-A0A3M0WJQ8-F1
#
_cell.length_a   1.000
_cell.length_b   1.000
_cell.length_c   1.000
_cell.angle_alpha   90.00
_cell.angle_beta   90.00
_cell.angle_gamma   90.00
#
_symmetry.space_group_name_H-M   'P 1'
#
loop_
_entity.id
_entity.type
_entity.pdbx_description
1 polymer ?
#
loop_
_entity_poly.entity_id
_entity_poly.type
_entity_poly.pdbx_seq_one_letter_code
_entity_poly.pdbx_strand_id
1 'polypeptide(L)'
;MAVNVDGRTEFIDDKWDITFSYKKNSLIGLSKAKNEELGLELEITDVVHKYIPVYIRKINVKNLFNKKRDVKLFFYHDFALNETEVGNTALFHPELNGIVHYKWNTYLLISIFPDPFEFTV
;
A
#
# COMPACT_ATOMS: atom_id res chain seq x y z
N MET A 1 2.23 0.33 6.42
CA MET A 1 3.02 -0.31 5.34
C MET A 1 4.45 -0.50 5.84
N ALA A 2 5.14 -1.52 5.38
CA ALA A 2 6.57 -1.73 5.65
C ALA A 2 7.34 -1.86 4.33
N VAL A 3 8.65 -1.65 4.40
CA VAL A 3 9.58 -1.82 3.29
C VAL A 3 10.70 -2.76 3.70
N ASN A 4 11.09 -3.68 2.81
CA ASN A 4 12.35 -4.39 2.90
C ASN A 4 13.30 -3.84 1.85
N VAL A 5 14.52 -3.53 2.26
CA VAL A 5 15.58 -3.03 1.40
C VAL A 5 16.83 -3.87 1.64
N ASP A 6 17.26 -4.61 0.63
CA ASP A 6 18.43 -5.50 0.69
C ASP A 6 18.42 -6.41 1.96
N GLY A 7 17.27 -6.96 2.31
CA GLY A 7 17.10 -7.86 3.45
C GLY A 7 16.81 -7.17 4.80
N ARG A 8 16.90 -5.84 4.90
CA ARG A 8 16.50 -5.08 6.10
C ARG A 8 15.05 -4.64 5.99
N THR A 9 14.19 -5.09 6.91
CA THR A 9 12.78 -4.68 6.98
C THR A 9 12.57 -3.56 7.98
N GLU A 10 11.87 -2.51 7.57
CA GLU A 10 11.46 -1.40 8.44
C GLU A 10 10.00 -1.00 8.18
N PHE A 11 9.33 -0.53 9.24
CA PHE A 11 8.04 0.13 9.10
C PHE A 11 8.22 1.56 8.58
N ILE A 12 7.18 2.08 7.93
CA ILE A 12 7.11 3.50 7.58
C ILE A 12 6.41 4.22 8.73
N ASP A 13 7.21 4.86 9.57
CA ASP A 13 6.83 5.46 10.84
C ASP A 13 7.53 6.83 11.03
N ASP A 14 7.75 7.23 12.28
CA ASP A 14 8.37 8.49 12.68
C ASP A 14 9.85 8.64 12.27
N LYS A 15 10.51 7.56 11.85
CA LYS A 15 11.87 7.62 11.28
C LYS A 15 11.91 8.12 9.84
N TRP A 16 10.76 8.25 9.19
CA TRP A 16 10.63 8.77 7.84
C TRP A 16 10.22 10.25 7.89
N ASP A 17 10.80 11.05 7.00
CA ASP A 17 10.31 12.40 6.73
C ASP A 17 9.05 12.28 5.85
N ILE A 18 7.88 12.41 6.49
CA ILE A 18 6.58 12.23 5.86
C ILE A 18 5.87 13.58 5.73
N THR A 19 5.51 13.93 4.49
CA THR A 19 4.67 15.08 4.18
C THR A 19 3.38 14.62 3.49
N PHE A 20 2.31 15.37 3.71
CA PHE A 20 1.00 15.13 3.09
C PHE A 20 0.45 16.43 2.52
N SER A 21 -0.16 16.32 1.35
CA SER A 21 -0.86 17.42 0.68
C SER A 21 -2.00 16.87 -0.19
N TYR A 22 -2.81 17.77 -0.73
CA TYR A 22 -3.77 17.42 -1.78
C TYR A 22 -3.28 17.97 -3.12
N LYS A 23 -3.52 17.23 -4.20
CA LYS A 23 -3.36 17.80 -5.55
C LYS A 23 -4.35 18.96 -5.70
N LYS A 24 -3.84 20.10 -6.17
CA LYS A 24 -4.59 21.36 -6.31
C LYS A 24 -5.98 21.13 -6.91
N ASN A 25 -7.01 21.68 -6.26
CA ASN A 25 -8.42 21.63 -6.67
C ASN A 25 -8.97 20.19 -6.82
N SER A 26 -8.51 19.25 -6.00
CA SER A 26 -9.00 17.87 -6.01
C SER A 26 -8.87 17.21 -4.63
N LEU A 27 -9.60 16.11 -4.42
CA LEU A 27 -9.48 15.26 -3.23
C LEU A 27 -8.45 14.13 -3.40
N ILE A 28 -7.47 14.33 -4.30
CA ILE A 28 -6.39 13.38 -4.51
C ILE A 28 -5.32 13.63 -3.46
N GLY A 29 -5.09 12.65 -2.59
CA GLY A 29 -4.05 12.70 -1.56
C GLY A 29 -2.67 12.48 -2.19
N LEU A 30 -1.70 13.27 -1.75
CA LEU A 30 -0.30 13.20 -2.15
C LEU A 30 0.55 13.11 -0.90
N SER A 31 1.13 11.94 -0.65
CA SER A 31 2.10 11.75 0.43
C SER A 31 3.48 11.52 -0.13
N LYS A 32 4.48 12.09 0.54
CA LYS A 32 5.88 11.81 0.26
C LYS A 32 6.54 11.34 1.54
N ALA A 33 7.17 10.16 1.51
CA ALA A 33 7.90 9.60 2.64
C ALA A 33 9.35 9.37 2.23
N LYS A 34 10.31 10.00 2.91
CA LYS A 34 11.74 9.88 2.61
C LYS A 34 12.50 9.33 3.81
N ASN A 35 13.40 8.38 3.56
CA ASN A 35 14.33 7.86 4.55
C ASN A 35 15.75 7.91 3.97
N GLU A 36 16.58 8.79 4.53
CA GLU A 36 17.95 9.01 4.04
C GLU A 36 18.89 7.84 4.37
N GLU A 37 18.70 7.19 5.52
CA GLU A 37 19.50 6.04 5.94
C GLU A 37 19.31 4.84 4.99
N LEU A 38 18.07 4.54 4.64
CA LEU A 38 17.72 3.50 3.66
C LEU A 38 18.02 3.92 2.22
N GLY A 39 18.11 5.23 1.97
CA GLY A 39 18.28 5.81 0.64
C GLY A 39 17.03 5.64 -0.23
N LEU A 40 15.84 5.78 0.35
CA LEU A 40 14.57 5.61 -0.35
C LEU A 40 13.66 6.83 -0.22
N GLU A 41 12.91 7.07 -1.28
CA GLU A 41 11.82 8.04 -1.34
C GLU A 41 10.59 7.36 -1.95
N LEU A 42 9.45 7.47 -1.26
CA LEU A 42 8.16 6.95 -1.70
C LEU A 42 7.25 8.13 -2.01
N GLU A 43 6.69 8.13 -3.22
CA GLU A 43 5.63 9.06 -3.62
C GLU A 43 4.32 8.28 -3.73
N ILE A 44 3.36 8.63 -2.87
CA ILE A 44 2.08 7.92 -2.74
C ILE A 44 0.98 8.85 -3.22
N THR A 45 0.20 8.39 -4.19
CA THR A 45 -1.00 9.08 -4.68
C THR A 45 -2.23 8.25 -4.35
N ASP A 46 -3.15 8.83 -3.59
CA ASP A 46 -4.35 8.19 -3.09
C ASP A 46 -5.60 8.82 -3.71
N VAL A 47 -6.47 7.99 -4.29
CA VAL A 47 -7.69 8.43 -4.97
C VAL A 47 -8.84 7.48 -4.66
N VAL A 48 -10.03 8.03 -4.43
CA VAL A 48 -11.27 7.27 -4.47
C VAL A 48 -11.95 7.55 -5.80
N HIS A 49 -12.31 6.50 -6.53
CA HIS A 49 -13.00 6.63 -7.80
C HIS A 49 -14.38 7.26 -7.60
N LYS A 50 -14.74 8.22 -8.44
CA LYS A 50 -15.96 9.03 -8.26
C LYS A 50 -17.27 8.23 -8.36
N TYR A 51 -17.31 7.21 -9.22
CA TYR A 51 -18.56 6.52 -9.59
C TYR A 51 -18.69 5.09 -9.07
N ILE A 52 -17.61 4.49 -8.60
CA ILE A 52 -17.59 3.10 -8.12
C ILE A 52 -16.80 3.05 -6.81
N PRO A 53 -17.11 2.13 -5.89
CA PRO A 53 -16.47 2.05 -4.57
C PRO A 53 -15.07 1.44 -4.69
N VAL A 54 -14.16 2.16 -5.32
CA VAL A 54 -12.79 1.74 -5.57
C VAL A 54 -11.84 2.79 -5.02
N TYR A 55 -10.97 2.35 -4.12
CA TYR A 55 -9.83 3.11 -3.66
C TYR A 55 -8.59 2.67 -4.43
N ILE A 56 -7.82 3.63 -4.95
CA ILE A 56 -6.63 3.41 -5.76
C ILE A 56 -5.47 4.11 -5.08
N ARG A 57 -4.42 3.34 -4.79
CA ARG A 57 -3.13 3.84 -4.31
C ARG A 57 -2.06 3.55 -5.35
N LYS A 58 -1.43 4.60 -5.87
CA LYS A 58 -0.22 4.49 -6.70
C LYS A 58 0.98 4.82 -5.83
N ILE A 59 2.01 3.96 -5.86
CA ILE A 59 3.26 4.17 -5.14
C ILE A 59 4.40 4.16 -6.16
N ASN A 60 5.14 5.27 -6.24
CA ASN A 60 6.42 5.29 -6.93
C ASN A 60 7.53 5.13 -5.89
N VAL A 61 8.40 4.15 -6.11
CA VAL A 61 9.59 3.91 -5.28
C VAL A 61 10.80 4.48 -5.99
N LYS A 62 11.52 5.37 -5.31
CA LYS A 62 12.75 5.98 -5.83
C LYS A 62 13.93 5.60 -4.95
N ASN A 63 14.91 4.97 -5.58
CA ASN A 63 16.21 4.71 -4.98
C ASN A 63 17.09 5.96 -5.12
N LEU A 64 17.55 6.49 -4.00
CA LEU A 64 18.36 7.69 -3.92
C LEU A 64 19.87 7.40 -4.04
N PHE A 65 20.27 6.13 -3.99
CA PHE A 65 21.66 5.73 -4.13
C PHE A 65 21.98 5.25 -5.55
N ASN A 66 23.22 5.46 -5.98
CA ASN A 66 23.70 5.05 -7.30
C ASN A 66 24.13 3.57 -7.32
N LYS A 67 23.23 2.68 -6.90
CA LYS A 67 23.41 1.22 -6.98
C LYS A 67 22.06 0.55 -7.13
N LYS A 68 21.99 -0.61 -7.79
CA LYS A 68 20.76 -1.40 -7.84
C LYS A 68 20.42 -1.91 -6.43
N ARG A 69 19.14 -1.91 -6.07
CA ARG A 69 18.61 -2.31 -4.76
C ARG A 69 17.45 -3.27 -4.94
N ASP A 70 17.33 -4.25 -4.07
CA ASP A 70 16.12 -5.06 -3.95
C ASP A 70 15.18 -4.37 -2.97
N VAL A 71 13.97 -4.04 -3.43
CA VAL A 71 12.99 -3.30 -2.63
C VAL A 71 11.65 -4.01 -2.71
N LYS A 72 11.13 -4.41 -1.54
CA LYS A 72 9.82 -5.05 -1.40
C LYS A 72 8.94 -4.20 -0.50
N LEU A 73 7.69 -3.99 -0.90
CA LEU A 73 6.68 -3.31 -0.10
C LEU A 73 5.74 -4.35 0.51
N PHE A 74 5.48 -4.19 1.81
CA PHE A 74 4.57 -5.07 2.56
C PHE A 74 3.35 -4.28 3.01
N PHE A 75 2.17 -4.80 2.67
CA PHE A 75 0.88 -4.25 3.06
C PHE A 75 0.25 -5.16 4.10
N TYR A 76 -0.10 -4.59 5.25
CA TYR A 76 -0.96 -5.25 6.22
C TYR A 76 -2.35 -4.62 6.13
N HIS A 77 -3.37 -5.46 6.19
CA HIS A 77 -4.77 -5.06 6.15
C HIS A 77 -5.41 -5.43 7.48
N ASP A 78 -5.82 -4.40 8.22
CA ASP A 78 -6.53 -4.56 9.49
C ASP A 78 -7.87 -3.83 9.38
N PHE A 79 -8.86 -4.52 8.84
CA PHE A 79 -10.18 -3.95 8.56
C PHE A 79 -11.16 -4.34 9.67
N ALA A 80 -11.80 -3.35 10.29
CA ALA A 80 -12.97 -3.55 11.14
C ALA A 80 -14.25 -3.62 10.29
N LEU A 81 -14.44 -4.69 9.51
CA LEU A 81 -15.62 -4.82 8.65
C LEU A 81 -16.90 -4.86 9.50
N ASN A 82 -17.87 -4.06 9.07
CA ASN A 82 -19.12 -3.83 9.80
C ASN A 82 -18.88 -3.36 11.25
N GLU A 83 -17.86 -2.52 11.46
CA GLU A 83 -17.53 -1.87 12.73
C GLU A 83 -17.09 -2.83 13.84
N THR A 84 -16.58 -4.01 13.48
CA THR A 84 -16.10 -5.00 14.45
C THR A 84 -14.91 -5.78 13.91
N GLU A 85 -13.93 -5.99 14.79
CA GLU A 85 -12.67 -6.71 14.53
C GLU A 85 -12.84 -8.24 14.50
N VAL A 86 -13.94 -8.76 15.07
CA VAL A 86 -14.15 -10.20 15.24
C VAL A 86 -14.88 -10.80 14.04
N GLY A 87 -14.43 -11.96 13.57
CA GLY A 87 -15.11 -12.73 12.52
C GLY A 87 -14.89 -12.20 11.10
N ASN A 88 -13.84 -11.39 10.89
CA ASN A 88 -13.36 -11.05 9.56
C ASN A 88 -12.67 -12.27 8.94
N THR A 89 -12.93 -12.51 7.65
CA THR A 89 -12.25 -13.57 6.89
C THR A 89 -11.49 -12.96 5.73
N ALA A 90 -10.29 -13.47 5.46
CA ALA A 90 -9.51 -13.12 4.29
C ALA A 90 -9.11 -14.40 3.54
N LEU A 91 -9.20 -14.38 2.22
CA LEU A 91 -8.72 -15.46 1.36
C LEU A 91 -8.00 -14.90 0.14
N PHE A 92 -7.05 -15.65 -0.40
CA PHE A 92 -6.50 -15.39 -1.72
C PHE A 92 -7.43 -15.97 -2.79
N HIS A 93 -7.83 -15.16 -3.77
CA HIS A 93 -8.69 -15.56 -4.88
C HIS A 93 -7.85 -15.61 -6.18
N PRO A 94 -7.46 -16.80 -6.68
CA PRO A 94 -6.51 -16.94 -7.79
C PRO A 94 -6.94 -16.25 -9.08
N GLU A 95 -8.23 -16.34 -9.45
CA GLU A 95 -8.73 -15.75 -10.69
C GLU A 95 -8.74 -14.21 -10.67
N LEU A 96 -8.84 -13.62 -9.48
CA LEU A 96 -8.81 -12.17 -9.28
C LEU A 96 -7.39 -11.65 -8.99
N ASN A 97 -6.43 -12.58 -8.85
CA ASN A 97 -5.06 -12.32 -8.41
C ASN A 97 -5.00 -11.37 -7.20
N GLY A 98 -5.80 -11.64 -6.17
CA GLY A 98 -5.97 -10.70 -5.07
C GLY A 98 -6.49 -11.33 -3.79
N ILE A 99 -6.46 -10.54 -2.72
CA ILE A 99 -6.98 -10.94 -1.41
C ILE A 99 -8.39 -10.39 -1.28
N VAL A 100 -9.35 -11.28 -1.02
CA VAL A 100 -10.73 -10.91 -0.70
C VAL A 100 -10.90 -10.94 0.80
N HIS A 101 -11.12 -9.77 1.40
CA HIS A 101 -11.59 -9.65 2.79
C HIS A 101 -13.11 -9.60 2.78
N TYR A 102 -13.77 -10.34 3.67
CA TYR A 102 -15.21 -10.30 3.74
C TYR A 102 -15.77 -10.59 5.13
N LYS A 103 -17.00 -10.09 5.33
CA LYS A 103 -17.86 -10.37 6.48
C LYS A 103 -19.32 -10.18 6.09
N TRP A 104 -20.11 -11.25 6.22
CA TRP A 104 -21.51 -11.30 5.78
C TRP A 104 -21.66 -10.84 4.31
N ASN A 105 -22.32 -9.70 4.08
CA ASN A 105 -22.57 -9.13 2.76
C ASN A 105 -21.55 -8.04 2.35
N THR A 106 -20.50 -7.82 3.14
CA THR A 106 -19.47 -6.82 2.86
C THR A 106 -18.21 -7.51 2.35
N TYR A 107 -17.75 -7.11 1.15
CA TYR A 107 -16.58 -7.67 0.47
C TYR A 107 -15.63 -6.54 0.04
N LEU A 108 -14.35 -6.70 0.31
CA LEU A 108 -13.27 -5.83 -0.17
C LEU A 108 -12.25 -6.68 -0.95
N LEU A 109 -12.06 -6.36 -2.22
CA LEU A 109 -10.97 -6.93 -3.02
C LEU A 109 -9.75 -6.03 -2.93
N ILE A 110 -8.61 -6.60 -2.54
CA ILE A 110 -7.31 -5.96 -2.60
C ILE A 110 -6.48 -6.66 -3.67
N SER A 111 -6.06 -5.89 -4.67
CA SER A 111 -5.19 -6.34 -5.76
C SER A 111 -4.18 -5.25 -6.09
N ILE A 112 -3.15 -5.62 -6.86
CA ILE A 112 -2.10 -4.71 -7.30
C ILE A 112 -1.96 -4.80 -8.82
N PHE A 113 -1.66 -3.67 -9.45
CA PHE A 113 -1.40 -3.61 -10.89
C PHE A 113 -0.19 -2.68 -11.17
N PRO A 114 0.72 -3.05 -12.10
CA PRO A 114 0.80 -4.35 -12.78
C PRO A 114 1.04 -5.50 -11.79
N ASP A 115 0.75 -6.73 -12.21
CA ASP A 115 0.90 -7.90 -11.35
C ASP A 115 2.30 -7.93 -10.72
N PRO A 116 2.40 -8.28 -9.42
CA PRO A 116 3.67 -8.23 -8.74
C PRO A 116 4.56 -9.36 -9.26
N PHE A 117 5.87 -9.12 -9.29
CA PHE A 117 6.85 -10.15 -9.67
C PHE A 117 6.97 -11.26 -8.62
N GLU A 118 6.66 -10.99 -7.35
CA GLU A 118 6.68 -11.96 -6.24
C GLU A 118 5.57 -11.64 -5.23
N PHE A 119 4.89 -12.67 -4.71
CA PHE A 119 4.00 -12.58 -3.56
C PHE A 119 4.48 -13.54 -2.45
N THR A 120 4.47 -13.06 -1.21
CA THR A 120 4.64 -13.91 -0.02
C THR A 120 3.27 -14.07 0.61
N VAL A 121 2.76 -15.30 0.67
CA VAL A 121 1.53 -15.67 1.38
C VAL A 121 1.84 -15.86 2.86
#